data_AF-A0A8J3GNV4-F1
#
_entry.id   AF-A0A8J3GNV4-F1
#
_cell.length_a   1.000
_cell.length_b   1.000
_cell.length_c   1.000
_cell.angle_alpha   90.00
_cell.angle_beta   90.00
_cell.angle_gamma   90.00
#
_symmetry.space_group_name_H-M   'P 1'
#
loop_
_entity.id
_entity.type
_entity.pdbx_description
1 polymer ?
#
loop_
_entity_poly.entity_id
_entity_poly.type
_entity_poly.pdbx_seq_one_letter_code
_entity_poly.pdbx_strand_id
1 'polypeptide(L)'
;MSSGETANDELRITGRVSQVEFEESVRGYRGAALVVEDARSLSSLEPLRGLTEIETLMIDGPFAILDLSPLETLSAVRHIRYGNADLGNDKTVAIRELGWVRSLRSLEKLELIGVRLLEPDLSPLLEVPLLRELSLPLRRAYRRTVFAYADANVAFRQLADSYRGLDDFRETNGLPAQ
;
A
#
# COMPACT_ATOMS: atom_id res chain seq x y z
N MET A 1 -6.63 20.86 16.63
CA MET A 1 -7.67 20.01 17.25
C MET A 1 -8.20 19.09 16.15
N SER A 2 -7.54 17.97 15.94
CA SER A 2 -7.99 16.92 15.01
C SER A 2 -8.98 16.06 15.78
N SER A 3 -10.26 16.18 15.43
CA SER A 3 -11.36 15.45 16.06
C SER A 3 -11.51 14.11 15.33
N GLY A 4 -10.99 13.04 15.93
CA GLY A 4 -11.27 11.68 15.52
C GLY A 4 -12.70 11.30 15.90
N GLU A 5 -13.57 11.17 14.91
CA GLU A 5 -14.94 10.70 15.08
C GLU A 5 -14.93 9.16 15.07
N THR A 6 -14.97 8.52 16.24
CA THR A 6 -15.02 7.07 16.37
C THR A 6 -16.43 6.57 16.09
N ALA A 7 -16.78 6.39 14.82
CA ALA A 7 -17.91 5.57 14.41
C ALA A 7 -17.51 4.08 14.47
N ASN A 8 -17.18 3.61 15.68
CA ASN A 8 -16.91 2.26 16.19
C ASN A 8 -16.20 1.15 15.39
N ASP A 9 -15.85 1.30 14.11
CA ASP A 9 -15.01 0.35 13.38
C ASP A 9 -13.91 1.02 12.55
N GLU A 10 -13.91 2.35 12.43
CA GLU A 10 -12.89 3.10 11.70
C GLU A 10 -12.29 4.22 12.56
N LEU A 11 -10.96 4.31 12.58
CA LEU A 11 -10.22 5.47 13.04
C LEU A 11 -9.69 6.21 11.80
N ARG A 12 -10.21 7.41 11.55
CA ARG A 12 -9.74 8.30 10.49
C ARG A 12 -8.95 9.46 11.09
N ILE A 13 -7.67 9.54 10.73
CA ILE A 13 -6.74 10.61 11.09
C ILE A 13 -6.65 11.56 9.90
N THR A 14 -7.34 12.69 10.02
CA THR A 14 -7.44 13.72 8.98
C THR A 14 -6.42 14.84 9.20
N GLY A 15 -5.98 15.44 8.10
CA GLY A 15 -5.04 16.56 8.11
C GLY A 15 -3.62 16.17 8.55
N ARG A 16 -2.71 17.14 8.55
CA ARG A 16 -1.32 16.91 8.90
C ARG A 16 -1.20 16.58 10.38
N VAL A 17 -0.81 15.34 10.67
CA VAL A 17 -0.61 14.81 12.03
C VAL A 17 0.88 14.67 12.34
N SER A 18 1.28 15.02 13.56
CA SER A 18 2.65 14.75 14.04
C SER A 18 2.82 13.28 14.45
N GLN A 19 4.07 12.81 14.56
CA GLN A 19 4.36 11.45 15.03
C GLN A 19 3.75 11.16 16.42
N VAL A 20 3.79 12.13 17.33
CA VAL A 20 3.24 11.99 18.70
C VAL A 20 1.72 11.90 18.67
N GLU A 21 1.05 12.76 17.92
CA GLU A 21 -0.42 12.72 17.79
C GLU A 21 -0.88 11.42 17.12
N PHE A 22 -0.11 10.90 16.16
CA PHE A 22 -0.38 9.60 15.55
C PHE A 22 -0.27 8.46 16.56
N GLU A 23 0.81 8.44 17.35
CA GLU A 23 1.00 7.47 18.45
C GLU A 23 -0.13 7.50 19.47
N GLU A 24 -0.57 8.69 19.85
CA GLU A 24 -1.69 8.87 20.78
C GLU A 24 -3.01 8.40 20.16
N SER A 25 -3.25 8.70 18.89
CA SER A 25 -4.49 8.34 18.19
C SER A 25 -4.68 6.83 18.06
N VAL A 26 -3.61 6.09 17.77
CA VAL A 26 -3.68 4.63 17.60
C VAL A 26 -3.53 3.85 18.91
N ARG A 27 -3.18 4.53 20.01
CA ARG A 27 -2.98 3.90 21.32
C ARG A 27 -4.26 3.23 21.80
N GLY A 28 -4.19 1.91 21.96
CA GLY A 28 -5.33 1.13 22.44
C GLY A 28 -6.46 1.00 21.43
N TYR A 29 -6.23 1.37 20.16
CA TYR A 29 -7.21 1.20 19.10
C TYR A 29 -7.53 -0.29 18.88
N ARG A 30 -8.81 -0.60 18.66
CA ARG A 30 -9.36 -1.96 18.50
C ARG A 30 -10.43 -2.06 17.39
N GLY A 31 -10.61 -1.00 16.60
CA GLY A 31 -11.54 -1.04 15.46
C GLY A 31 -10.93 -1.74 14.25
N ALA A 32 -11.74 -2.00 13.23
CA ALA A 32 -11.35 -2.78 12.06
C ALA A 32 -10.61 -1.98 10.96
N ALA A 33 -10.72 -0.65 10.91
CA ALA A 33 -10.19 0.17 9.84
C ALA A 33 -9.35 1.34 10.37
N LEU A 34 -8.17 1.57 9.81
CA LEU A 34 -7.33 2.72 10.11
C LEU A 34 -7.01 3.49 8.84
N VAL A 35 -7.36 4.78 8.81
CA VAL A 35 -7.13 5.67 7.69
C VAL A 35 -6.29 6.85 8.15
N VAL A 36 -5.15 7.09 7.48
CA VAL A 36 -4.30 8.27 7.67
C VAL A 36 -4.23 9.02 6.34
N GLU A 37 -4.88 10.17 6.25
CA GLU A 37 -5.03 10.91 4.99
C GLU A 37 -3.81 11.77 4.62
N ASP A 38 -3.01 12.16 5.62
CA ASP A 38 -1.80 12.97 5.40
C ASP A 38 -0.67 12.54 6.34
N ALA A 39 0.04 11.48 5.95
CA ALA A 39 1.20 10.94 6.65
C ALA A 39 2.52 11.66 6.31
N ARG A 40 2.47 12.85 5.68
CA ARG A 40 3.67 13.57 5.21
C ARG A 40 4.64 13.95 6.34
N SER A 41 4.15 14.05 7.56
CA SER A 41 4.92 14.39 8.77
C SER A 41 5.29 13.17 9.62
N LEU A 42 4.86 11.97 9.25
CA LEU A 42 5.20 10.74 9.95
C LEU A 42 6.57 10.22 9.52
N SER A 43 7.33 9.70 10.47
CA SER A 43 8.65 9.10 10.23
C SER A 43 8.68 7.59 10.53
N SER A 44 7.65 7.06 11.18
CA SER A 44 7.59 5.65 11.57
C SER A 44 6.16 5.12 11.66
N LEU A 45 5.99 3.85 11.26
CA LEU A 45 4.77 3.07 11.47
C LEU A 45 4.85 2.13 12.67
N GLU A 46 5.92 2.20 13.47
CA GLU A 46 6.08 1.41 14.70
C GLU A 46 4.85 1.43 15.63
N PRO A 47 4.10 2.54 15.77
CA PRO A 47 2.89 2.57 16.60
C PRO A 47 1.76 1.63 16.13
N LEU A 48 1.81 1.16 14.88
CA LEU A 48 0.88 0.16 14.35
C LEU A 48 1.21 -1.26 14.81
N ARG A 49 2.41 -1.48 15.37
CA ARG A 49 2.82 -2.79 15.86
C ARG A 49 1.85 -3.24 16.95
N GLY A 50 1.21 -4.38 16.72
CA GLY A 50 0.25 -4.96 17.67
C GLY A 50 -1.22 -4.55 17.44
N LEU A 51 -1.54 -3.76 16.41
CA LEU A 51 -2.92 -3.57 15.95
C LEU A 51 -3.40 -4.80 15.13
N THR A 52 -3.32 -5.99 15.73
CA THR A 52 -3.51 -7.28 15.05
C THR A 52 -4.93 -7.53 14.55
N GLU A 53 -5.89 -6.72 14.99
CA GLU A 53 -7.32 -6.84 14.69
C GLU A 53 -7.78 -6.00 13.50
N ILE A 54 -6.94 -5.08 12.99
CA ILE A 54 -7.34 -4.24 11.86
C ILE A 54 -7.42 -5.07 10.57
N GLU A 55 -8.52 -4.90 9.85
CA GLU A 55 -8.78 -5.53 8.56
C GLU A 55 -8.44 -4.60 7.39
N THR A 56 -8.54 -3.29 7.60
CA THR A 56 -8.27 -2.27 6.56
C THR A 56 -7.25 -1.25 7.05
N LEU A 57 -6.20 -1.02 6.26
CA LEU A 57 -5.20 0.00 6.50
C LEU A 57 -5.03 0.89 5.27
N MET A 58 -5.15 2.20 5.46
CA MET A 58 -4.99 3.18 4.40
C MET A 58 -4.07 4.29 4.88
N ILE A 59 -2.93 4.48 4.20
CA ILE A 59 -1.95 5.51 4.54
C ILE A 59 -1.59 6.29 3.28
N ASP A 60 -1.92 7.57 3.26
CA ASP A 60 -1.64 8.48 2.15
C ASP A 60 -0.52 9.49 2.50
N GLY A 61 0.33 9.77 1.52
CA GLY A 61 1.48 10.67 1.63
C GLY A 61 2.63 10.29 2.60
N PRO A 62 2.97 9.01 2.89
CA PRO A 62 4.03 8.65 3.85
C PRO A 62 5.44 8.82 3.27
N PHE A 63 5.81 10.03 2.84
CA PHE A 63 7.03 10.28 2.07
C PHE A 63 8.35 10.06 2.83
N ALA A 64 8.33 10.02 4.16
CA ALA A 64 9.51 9.83 5.00
C ALA A 64 9.63 8.40 5.56
N ILE A 65 8.71 7.50 5.23
CA ILE A 65 8.65 6.13 5.74
C ILE A 65 9.14 5.15 4.68
N LEU A 66 10.29 4.54 4.94
CA LEU A 66 10.92 3.54 4.06
C LEU A 66 10.76 2.10 4.58
N ASP A 67 10.57 1.95 5.89
CA ASP A 67 10.46 0.67 6.57
C ASP A 67 8.98 0.34 6.86
N LEU A 68 8.54 -0.79 6.32
CA LEU A 68 7.19 -1.32 6.51
C LEU A 68 7.16 -2.57 7.40
N SER A 69 8.29 -2.95 8.01
CA SER A 69 8.35 -4.08 8.96
C SER A 69 7.34 -4.01 10.12
N PRO A 70 6.88 -2.83 10.62
CA PRO A 70 5.81 -2.81 11.62
C PRO A 70 4.49 -3.43 11.15
N LEU A 71 4.22 -3.38 9.83
CA LEU A 71 3.01 -3.93 9.23
C LEU A 71 2.97 -5.47 9.27
N GLU A 72 4.12 -6.14 9.42
CA GLU A 72 4.21 -7.61 9.46
C GLU A 72 3.34 -8.23 10.56
N THR A 73 2.99 -7.46 11.59
CA THR A 73 2.18 -7.92 12.72
C THR A 73 0.67 -7.88 12.47
N LEU A 74 0.21 -7.27 11.37
CA LEU A 74 -1.22 -7.05 11.10
C LEU A 74 -1.89 -8.32 10.54
N SER A 75 -2.00 -9.38 11.35
CA SER A 75 -2.43 -10.71 10.90
C SER A 75 -3.87 -10.79 10.38
N ALA A 76 -4.75 -9.89 10.81
CA ALA A 76 -6.13 -9.81 10.32
C ALA A 76 -6.29 -8.95 9.05
N VAL A 77 -5.25 -8.26 8.58
CA VAL A 77 -5.41 -7.28 7.49
C VAL A 77 -5.80 -7.95 6.18
N ARG A 78 -6.84 -7.42 5.56
CA ARG A 78 -7.44 -7.90 4.29
C ARG A 78 -7.19 -6.90 3.16
N HIS A 79 -7.12 -5.61 3.49
CA HIS A 79 -6.88 -4.54 2.52
C HIS A 79 -5.82 -3.56 3.02
N ILE A 80 -4.77 -3.38 2.24
CA ILE A 80 -3.78 -2.31 2.44
C ILE A 80 -3.78 -1.37 1.23
N ARG A 81 -3.90 -0.07 1.49
CA ARG A 81 -3.53 0.99 0.56
C ARG A 81 -2.41 1.82 1.18
N TYR A 82 -1.29 1.95 0.46
CA TYR A 82 -0.12 2.69 0.92
C TYR A 82 0.50 3.47 -0.23
N GLY A 83 0.77 4.75 -0.02
CA GLY A 83 1.54 5.55 -0.97
C GLY A 83 0.98 6.95 -1.18
N ASN A 84 1.06 7.48 -2.40
CA ASN A 84 0.58 8.82 -2.73
C ASN A 84 -0.64 8.74 -3.66
N ALA A 85 -1.82 9.07 -3.14
CA ALA A 85 -3.08 9.18 -3.88
C ALA A 85 -3.36 10.59 -4.43
N ASP A 86 -2.56 11.59 -4.01
CA ASP A 86 -2.74 12.99 -4.37
C ASP A 86 -2.43 13.22 -5.85
N LEU A 87 -3.47 13.43 -6.65
CA LEU A 87 -3.35 13.71 -8.09
C LEU A 87 -2.70 15.07 -8.39
N GLY A 88 -2.63 15.97 -7.40
CA GLY A 88 -1.96 17.27 -7.52
C GLY A 88 -0.45 17.21 -7.26
N ASN A 89 0.08 16.04 -6.87
CA ASN A 89 1.47 15.87 -6.47
C ASN A 89 2.07 14.59 -7.06
N ASP A 90 3.08 14.73 -7.90
CA ASP A 90 3.76 13.61 -8.57
C ASP A 90 4.87 12.95 -7.72
N LYS A 91 5.05 13.40 -6.46
CA LYS A 91 6.07 12.85 -5.58
C LYS A 91 5.84 11.36 -5.32
N THR A 92 6.88 10.57 -5.55
CA THR A 92 6.84 9.13 -5.27
C THR A 92 7.16 8.82 -3.81
N VAL A 93 6.51 7.80 -3.26
CA VAL A 93 6.89 7.19 -1.97
C VAL A 93 7.88 6.06 -2.23
N ALA A 94 9.07 6.12 -1.65
CA ALA A 94 10.07 5.06 -1.79
C ALA A 94 9.91 4.02 -0.67
N ILE A 95 9.87 2.73 -1.02
CA ILE A 95 10.00 1.64 -0.05
C ILE A 95 11.10 0.69 -0.52
N ARG A 96 11.79 0.06 0.43
CA ARG A 96 12.97 -0.76 0.12
C ARG A 96 12.57 -2.04 -0.63
N GLU A 97 11.67 -2.83 -0.05
CA GLU A 97 11.32 -4.17 -0.53
C GLU A 97 9.92 -4.60 -0.01
N LEU A 98 9.48 -5.81 -0.39
CA LEU A 98 8.14 -6.35 -0.14
C LEU A 98 8.08 -7.53 0.85
N GLY A 99 9.18 -7.88 1.49
CA GLY A 99 9.28 -8.99 2.44
C GLY A 99 8.29 -8.91 3.61
N TRP A 100 7.90 -7.71 4.01
CA TRP A 100 6.90 -7.47 5.04
C TRP A 100 5.51 -8.06 4.73
N VAL A 101 5.19 -8.32 3.45
CA VAL A 101 3.89 -8.91 3.07
C VAL A 101 3.81 -10.40 3.41
N ARG A 102 4.94 -11.08 3.62
CA ARG A 102 4.99 -12.55 3.76
C ARG A 102 4.16 -13.03 4.94
N SER A 103 4.07 -12.27 6.03
CA SER A 103 3.28 -12.63 7.21
C SER A 103 1.78 -12.35 7.06
N LEU A 104 1.36 -11.58 6.06
CA LEU A 104 -0.01 -11.09 5.89
C LEU A 104 -0.91 -12.12 5.21
N ARG A 105 -1.11 -13.27 5.86
CA ARG A 105 -1.82 -14.42 5.27
C ARG A 105 -3.29 -14.16 4.94
N SER A 106 -3.88 -13.14 5.54
CA SER A 106 -5.27 -12.70 5.33
C SER A 106 -5.42 -11.65 4.23
N LEU A 107 -4.32 -11.13 3.66
CA LEU A 107 -4.33 -10.03 2.72
C LEU A 107 -4.94 -10.44 1.38
N GLU A 108 -6.00 -9.75 0.98
CA GLU A 108 -6.75 -9.99 -0.27
C GLU A 108 -6.50 -8.90 -1.30
N LYS A 109 -6.24 -7.66 -0.84
CA LYS A 109 -6.04 -6.49 -1.69
C LYS A 109 -4.84 -5.67 -1.23
N LEU A 110 -3.90 -5.44 -2.15
CA LEU A 110 -2.74 -4.58 -1.94
C LEU A 110 -2.68 -3.48 -3.01
N GLU A 111 -2.73 -2.23 -2.56
CA GLU A 111 -2.60 -1.05 -3.42
C GLU A 111 -1.37 -0.23 -3.00
N LEU A 112 -0.31 -0.27 -3.80
CA LEU A 112 0.88 0.58 -3.62
C LEU A 112 0.87 1.70 -4.65
N ILE A 113 0.21 2.81 -4.35
CA ILE A 113 -0.03 3.91 -5.29
C ILE A 113 1.08 4.95 -5.24
N GLY A 114 1.57 5.42 -6.39
CA GLY A 114 2.71 6.36 -6.41
C GLY A 114 4.00 5.82 -5.76
N VAL A 115 4.08 4.53 -5.47
CA VAL A 115 5.23 3.90 -4.82
C VAL A 115 6.37 3.63 -5.82
N ARG A 116 7.61 3.72 -5.34
CA ARG A 116 8.81 3.28 -6.03
C ARG A 116 9.52 2.23 -5.16
N LEU A 117 9.49 0.98 -5.61
CA LEU A 117 10.31 -0.09 -5.04
C LEU A 117 11.79 0.17 -5.37
N LEU A 118 12.65 0.20 -4.36
CA LEU A 118 14.10 0.29 -4.56
C LEU A 118 14.66 -1.06 -5.03
N GLU A 119 14.17 -2.14 -4.45
CA GLU A 119 14.46 -3.52 -4.83
C GLU A 119 13.19 -4.12 -5.46
N PRO A 120 13.11 -4.22 -6.80
CA PRO A 120 11.87 -4.59 -7.51
C PRO A 120 11.62 -6.11 -7.52
N ASP A 121 11.91 -6.80 -6.41
CA ASP A 121 11.55 -8.22 -6.24
C ASP A 121 10.08 -8.34 -5.82
N LEU A 122 9.29 -9.01 -6.68
CA LEU A 122 7.87 -9.26 -6.44
C LEU A 122 7.60 -10.68 -5.93
N SER A 123 8.63 -11.52 -5.77
CA SER A 123 8.49 -12.89 -5.26
C SER A 123 7.78 -12.99 -3.89
N PRO A 124 7.91 -12.02 -2.95
CA PRO A 124 7.16 -12.09 -1.68
C PRO A 124 5.65 -12.16 -1.85
N LEU A 125 5.10 -11.58 -2.92
CA LEU A 125 3.66 -11.56 -3.18
C LEU A 125 3.11 -12.93 -3.60
N LEU A 126 3.96 -13.87 -4.01
CA LEU A 126 3.56 -15.26 -4.29
C LEU A 126 3.29 -16.06 -2.99
N GLU A 127 3.79 -15.58 -1.86
CA GLU A 127 3.62 -16.21 -0.54
C GLU A 127 2.39 -15.69 0.22
N VAL A 128 1.60 -14.82 -0.43
CA VAL A 128 0.34 -14.27 0.11
C VAL A 128 -0.83 -15.00 -0.57
N PRO A 129 -1.34 -16.10 0.02
CA PRO A 129 -2.19 -17.06 -0.69
C PRO A 129 -3.59 -16.53 -1.03
N LEU A 130 -4.04 -15.48 -0.33
CA LEU A 130 -5.38 -14.89 -0.53
C LEU A 130 -5.36 -13.63 -1.39
N LEU A 131 -4.18 -13.18 -1.86
CA LEU A 131 -4.06 -11.96 -2.65
C LEU A 131 -4.75 -12.13 -4.00
N ARG A 132 -5.77 -11.31 -4.24
CA ARG A 132 -6.60 -11.33 -5.46
C ARG A 132 -6.51 -10.04 -6.24
N GLU A 133 -6.33 -8.91 -5.55
CA GLU A 133 -6.22 -7.59 -6.14
C GLU A 133 -4.84 -6.99 -5.84
N LEU A 134 -4.10 -6.66 -6.88
CA LEU A 134 -2.78 -6.05 -6.79
C LEU A 134 -2.73 -4.80 -7.68
N SER A 135 -2.52 -3.65 -7.07
CA SER A 135 -2.26 -2.39 -7.76
C SER A 135 -0.86 -1.92 -7.42
N LEU A 136 0.01 -1.88 -8.44
CA LEU A 136 1.34 -1.29 -8.39
C LEU A 136 1.45 -0.25 -9.51
N PRO A 137 2.30 0.78 -9.39
CA PRO A 137 2.46 1.75 -10.46
C PRO A 137 3.09 1.05 -11.67
N LEU A 138 2.61 1.33 -12.88
CA LEU A 138 3.11 0.62 -14.07
C LEU A 138 4.55 1.07 -14.38
N ARG A 139 5.53 0.30 -13.89
CA ARG A 139 6.96 0.58 -14.05
C ARG A 139 7.68 -0.52 -14.82
N ARG A 140 8.66 -0.14 -15.62
CA ARG A 140 9.49 -1.07 -16.40
C ARG A 140 10.30 -2.05 -15.52
N ALA A 141 10.70 -1.62 -14.32
CA ALA A 141 11.60 -2.36 -13.43
C ALA A 141 11.13 -3.79 -13.09
N TYR A 142 9.82 -4.01 -12.98
CA TYR A 142 9.23 -5.31 -12.66
C TYR A 142 8.19 -5.79 -13.68
N ARG A 143 8.02 -5.06 -14.79
CA ARG A 143 7.05 -5.44 -15.85
C ARG A 143 7.23 -6.88 -16.30
N ARG A 144 8.47 -7.32 -16.57
CA ARG A 144 8.76 -8.70 -16.98
C ARG A 144 8.31 -9.73 -15.93
N THR A 145 8.56 -9.44 -14.65
CA THR A 145 8.16 -10.31 -13.53
C THR A 145 6.64 -10.41 -13.43
N VAL A 146 5.93 -9.30 -13.62
CA VAL A 146 4.45 -9.28 -13.62
C VAL A 146 3.90 -10.23 -14.67
N PHE A 147 4.37 -10.14 -15.91
CA PHE A 147 3.93 -11.05 -16.98
C PHE A 147 4.33 -12.51 -16.71
N ALA A 148 5.50 -12.76 -16.12
CA ALA A 148 5.94 -14.11 -15.77
C ALA A 148 5.04 -14.78 -14.71
N TYR A 149 4.42 -14.01 -13.83
CA TYR A 149 3.55 -14.54 -12.76
C TYR A 149 2.05 -14.53 -13.12
N ALA A 150 1.64 -13.77 -14.15
CA ALA A 150 0.25 -13.57 -14.53
C ALA A 150 -0.51 -14.86 -14.91
N ASP A 151 0.19 -15.86 -15.44
CA ASP A 151 -0.44 -17.14 -15.82
C ASP A 151 -0.91 -17.91 -14.59
N ALA A 152 -0.10 -17.92 -13.52
CA ALA A 152 -0.34 -18.72 -12.31
C ALA A 152 -1.01 -17.94 -11.17
N ASN A 153 -1.04 -16.60 -11.22
CA ASN A 153 -1.56 -15.77 -10.14
C ASN A 153 -2.53 -14.69 -10.65
N VAL A 154 -3.76 -14.69 -10.12
CA VAL A 154 -4.84 -13.80 -10.56
C VAL A 154 -4.54 -12.31 -10.32
N ALA A 155 -3.88 -11.97 -9.21
CA ALA A 155 -3.56 -10.59 -8.90
C ALA A 155 -2.51 -10.04 -9.89
N PHE A 156 -1.51 -10.86 -10.24
CA PHE A 156 -0.54 -10.52 -11.28
C PHE A 156 -1.18 -10.44 -12.67
N ARG A 157 -2.21 -11.24 -12.95
CA ARG A 157 -2.96 -11.17 -14.21
C ARG A 157 -3.66 -9.82 -14.37
N GLN A 158 -4.37 -9.36 -13.35
CA GLN A 158 -5.02 -8.04 -13.35
C GLN A 158 -4.01 -6.89 -13.55
N LEU A 159 -2.83 -7.00 -12.92
CA LEU A 159 -1.77 -6.01 -13.12
C LEU A 159 -1.19 -6.07 -14.54
N ALA A 160 -1.04 -7.27 -15.11
CA ALA A 160 -0.63 -7.44 -16.51
C ALA A 160 -1.64 -6.85 -17.49
N ASP A 161 -2.94 -6.98 -17.22
CA ASP A 161 -4.00 -6.36 -18.02
C ASP A 161 -3.92 -4.82 -17.96
N SER A 162 -3.56 -4.26 -16.81
CA SER A 162 -3.30 -2.82 -16.67
C SER A 162 -2.12 -2.36 -17.53
N TYR A 163 -1.05 -3.16 -17.63
CA TYR A 163 0.05 -2.89 -18.56
C TYR A 163 -0.38 -2.97 -20.03
N ARG A 164 -1.25 -3.92 -20.40
CA ARG A 164 -1.77 -4.03 -21.77
C ARG A 164 -2.64 -2.81 -22.12
N GLY A 165 -3.56 -2.44 -21.23
CA GLY A 165 -4.39 -1.25 -21.42
C GLY A 165 -3.58 0.04 -21.55
N LEU A 166 -2.46 0.16 -20.83
CA LEU A 166 -1.53 1.29 -21.00
C LEU A 166 -0.84 1.26 -22.37
N ASP A 167 -0.40 0.10 -22.84
CA ASP A 167 0.23 -0.03 -24.16
C ASP A 167 -0.76 0.32 -25.27
N ASP A 168 -1.99 -0.22 -25.22
CA ASP A 168 -3.06 0.05 -26.17
C ASP A 168 -3.41 1.55 -26.21
N PHE A 169 -3.51 2.18 -25.03
CA PHE A 169 -3.72 3.63 -24.92
C PHE A 169 -2.59 4.41 -25.58
N ARG A 170 -1.33 4.02 -25.35
CA ARG A 170 -0.17 4.73 -25.92
C ARG A 170 -0.12 4.57 -27.43
N GLU A 171 -0.35 3.36 -27.95
CA GLU A 171 -0.42 3.09 -29.38
C GLU A 171 -1.52 3.92 -30.06
N THR A 172 -2.74 3.90 -29.50
CA THR A 172 -3.89 4.64 -30.02
C THR A 172 -3.63 6.16 -30.05
N ASN A 173 -2.83 6.68 -29.13
CA ASN A 173 -2.53 8.11 -29.00
C ASN A 173 -1.15 8.50 -29.56
N GLY A 174 -0.44 7.60 -30.26
CA GLY A 174 0.88 7.88 -30.83
C GLY A 174 1.96 8.22 -29.78
N LEU A 175 1.81 7.75 -28.54
CA LEU A 175 2.76 7.96 -27.46
C LEU A 175 3.87 6.89 -27.52
N PRO A 176 5.12 7.23 -27.14
CA PRO A 176 6.23 6.28 -27.18
C PRO A 176 5.99 5.09 -26.25
N ALA A 177 6.53 3.90 -26.51
CA ALA A 177 6.46 2.77 -25.57
C ALA A 177 7.17 3.08 -24.24
N GLN A 178 6.80 2.37 -23.16
CA GLN A 178 7.33 2.57 -21.80
C GLN A 178 8.59 1.73 -21.50
#